data_AF-A0A2E8HTJ7-F1
#
_entry.id   AF-A0A2E8HTJ7-F1
#
_cell.length_a   1.000
_cell.length_b   1.000
_cell.length_c   1.000
_cell.angle_alpha   90.00
_cell.angle_beta   90.00
_cell.angle_gamma   90.00
#
_symmetry.space_group_name_H-M   'P 1'
#
loop_
_entity.id
_entity.type
_entity.pdbx_description
1 polymer ?
#
loop_
_entity_poly.entity_id
_entity_poly.type
_entity_poly.pdbx_seq_one_letter_code
_entity_poly.pdbx_strand_id
1 'polypeptide(L)'
;MIIIDHPPSKFTTFFCLLASILLSSYGDGSSANSSPESYTFVASANNIDGNEKLTDSYPNNLYWGDTHVHTYLSSDAYSTGTRITLDQAYRFAKGERVRASGGQYASLRRPLDFMMIADHAEDMGAFAALSEGEKVIKDKNKLAELIKNLVSLPTAKDIVNSKTEDEFVALQNKLVYAKGLKQTKFNLDQSFRRKVWDHVVDEAERHYEPGKFTTFVGYEFSATNNGMTHRNILFLGSPDQTKSILPFSAYHSNDPNDLWDFMAQYKSETGGDVISIPHNSNLSRGQMFKNETFDGDRLSYSYLRTRAEFEPVIEVTQYKGDSETHPLISPSDDYADFERGWYDSLIGSSNDSISTKKENAKNSYARSILKNGLRLESQFEINPFK
;
A
#
# COMPACT_ATOMS: atom_id res chain seq x y z
N MET A 1 -2.38 -15.84 -9.85
CA MET A 1 -3.19 -15.67 -11.07
C MET A 1 -4.30 -16.69 -11.04
N ILE A 2 -5.51 -16.24 -10.71
CA ILE A 2 -6.75 -17.04 -10.75
C ILE A 2 -7.56 -16.39 -11.87
N ILE A 3 -7.82 -17.12 -12.95
CA ILE A 3 -8.68 -16.66 -14.05
C ILE A 3 -10.12 -17.07 -13.67
N ILE A 4 -11.04 -16.10 -13.66
CA ILE A 4 -12.48 -16.32 -13.48
C ILE A 4 -13.15 -15.72 -14.71
N ASP A 5 -13.95 -16.54 -15.40
CA ASP A 5 -14.58 -16.18 -16.67
C ASP A 5 -16.10 -16.34 -16.50
N HIS A 6 -16.89 -15.25 -16.50
CA HIS A 6 -18.36 -15.29 -16.59
C HIS A 6 -18.96 -14.06 -17.32
N PRO A 7 -20.01 -14.25 -18.15
CA PRO A 7 -20.61 -13.21 -19.02
C PRO A 7 -21.69 -12.35 -18.30
N PRO A 8 -22.19 -11.26 -18.93
CA PRO A 8 -22.72 -10.12 -18.20
C PRO A 8 -24.22 -10.25 -17.86
N SER A 9 -24.59 -9.90 -16.62
CA SER A 9 -25.97 -9.54 -16.29
C SER A 9 -26.00 -8.26 -15.45
N LYS A 10 -26.99 -7.41 -15.76
CA LYS A 10 -27.10 -6.02 -15.33
C LYS A 10 -27.41 -5.91 -13.84
N PHE A 11 -26.45 -5.56 -13.00
CA PHE A 11 -26.62 -4.93 -11.67
C PHE A 11 -25.22 -4.55 -11.12
N THR A 12 -24.68 -3.40 -11.52
CA THR A 12 -23.24 -3.08 -11.36
C THR A 12 -22.97 -1.90 -10.43
N THR A 13 -23.64 -1.75 -9.28
CA THR A 13 -23.32 -0.61 -8.38
C THR A 13 -23.12 -0.98 -6.91
N PHE A 14 -22.99 -2.26 -6.56
CA PHE A 14 -22.82 -2.65 -5.15
C PHE A 14 -21.62 -3.55 -4.83
N PHE A 15 -20.81 -3.92 -5.82
CA PHE A 15 -19.78 -4.96 -5.65
C PHE A 15 -18.33 -4.47 -5.36
N CYS A 16 -18.07 -3.17 -5.25
CA CYS A 16 -16.68 -2.66 -5.06
C CYS A 16 -16.09 -2.83 -3.64
N LEU A 17 -16.72 -3.60 -2.75
CA LEU A 17 -16.16 -3.94 -1.42
C LEU A 17 -16.02 -5.46 -1.19
N LEU A 18 -16.28 -6.28 -2.20
CA LEU A 18 -16.30 -7.73 -2.13
C LEU A 18 -15.13 -8.34 -2.90
N ALA A 19 -13.98 -8.46 -2.26
CA ALA A 19 -12.95 -9.39 -2.72
C ALA A 19 -12.18 -9.96 -1.52
N SER A 20 -12.80 -10.93 -0.83
CA SER A 20 -12.14 -12.02 -0.09
C SER A 20 -13.19 -12.93 0.57
N ILE A 21 -13.06 -14.25 0.33
CA ILE A 21 -13.61 -15.39 1.11
C ILE A 21 -14.98 -15.96 0.66
N LEU A 22 -14.98 -16.98 -0.23
CA LEU A 22 -15.43 -18.38 0.02
C LEU A 22 -15.49 -19.22 -1.28
N LEU A 23 -15.18 -20.52 -1.15
CA LEU A 23 -15.04 -21.53 -2.23
C LEU A 23 -15.83 -22.82 -1.88
N SER A 24 -15.98 -23.68 -2.90
CA SER A 24 -16.45 -25.10 -2.97
C SER A 24 -17.93 -25.28 -3.40
N SER A 25 -18.34 -26.22 -4.26
CA SER A 25 -17.73 -27.26 -5.12
C SER A 25 -18.86 -27.94 -5.95
N TYR A 26 -18.64 -28.33 -7.22
CA TYR A 26 -18.96 -29.66 -7.82
C TYR A 26 -18.66 -29.69 -9.35
N GLY A 27 -18.31 -30.89 -9.88
CA GLY A 27 -17.93 -31.20 -11.27
C GLY A 27 -19.05 -31.01 -12.31
N ASP A 28 -18.87 -31.15 -13.62
CA ASP A 28 -18.16 -32.19 -14.39
C ASP A 28 -17.84 -31.65 -15.82
N GLY A 29 -16.98 -32.34 -16.57
CA GLY A 29 -16.23 -31.81 -17.71
C GLY A 29 -16.90 -31.70 -19.09
N SER A 30 -16.15 -31.17 -20.05
CA SER A 30 -15.99 -31.71 -21.41
C SER A 30 -14.91 -30.94 -22.19
N SER A 31 -14.20 -31.70 -23.01
CA SER A 31 -13.05 -31.36 -23.82
C SER A 31 -13.35 -30.43 -25.00
N ALA A 32 -12.39 -29.59 -25.39
CA ALA A 32 -12.14 -29.29 -26.80
C ALA A 32 -10.68 -28.87 -27.04
N ASN A 33 -10.03 -29.60 -27.93
CA ASN A 33 -8.73 -29.35 -28.53
C ASN A 33 -8.72 -28.04 -29.33
N SER A 34 -7.66 -27.25 -29.17
CA SER A 34 -7.02 -26.55 -30.31
C SER A 34 -5.58 -26.18 -29.96
N SER A 35 -4.65 -26.77 -30.71
CA SER A 35 -3.22 -26.48 -30.69
C SER A 35 -2.94 -25.13 -31.38
N PRO A 36 -2.08 -24.25 -30.82
CA PRO A 36 -1.60 -23.09 -31.55
C PRO A 36 -0.36 -23.45 -32.38
N GLU A 37 -0.39 -23.04 -33.65
CA GLU A 37 0.72 -23.09 -34.59
C GLU A 37 1.94 -22.34 -34.03
N SER A 38 3.11 -22.98 -34.14
CA SER A 38 4.39 -22.40 -33.74
C SER A 38 4.96 -21.57 -34.89
N TYR A 39 5.06 -20.26 -34.69
CA TYR A 39 5.83 -19.39 -35.56
C TYR A 39 7.30 -19.40 -35.10
N THR A 40 8.13 -20.20 -35.75
CA THR A 40 9.58 -20.19 -35.56
C THR A 40 10.19 -18.97 -36.28
N PHE A 41 10.69 -18.01 -35.52
CA PHE A 41 11.56 -16.96 -36.05
C PHE A 41 12.97 -17.53 -36.22
N VAL A 42 13.41 -17.73 -37.46
CA VAL A 42 14.80 -18.10 -37.76
C VAL A 42 15.61 -16.80 -37.83
N ALA A 43 16.26 -16.43 -36.73
CA ALA A 43 17.33 -15.44 -36.76
C ALA A 43 18.62 -16.15 -37.23
N SER A 44 19.13 -15.75 -38.39
CA SER A 44 20.41 -16.23 -38.91
C SER A 44 21.55 -15.78 -38.00
N ALA A 45 22.16 -16.71 -37.27
CA ALA A 45 23.40 -16.47 -36.56
C ALA A 45 24.56 -16.39 -37.56
N ASN A 46 25.07 -15.19 -37.81
CA ASN A 46 26.40 -15.04 -38.37
C ASN A 46 27.42 -15.40 -37.28
N ASN A 47 28.26 -16.39 -37.59
CA ASN A 47 29.41 -16.80 -36.79
C ASN A 47 30.30 -15.60 -36.46
N ILE A 48 30.47 -15.31 -35.18
CA ILE A 48 31.64 -14.63 -34.65
C ILE A 48 32.25 -15.56 -33.60
N ASP A 49 33.33 -16.22 -33.99
CA ASP A 49 34.27 -16.87 -33.08
C ASP A 49 34.89 -15.77 -32.20
N GLY A 50 34.64 -15.85 -30.91
CA GLY A 50 35.13 -14.88 -29.93
C GLY A 50 34.75 -15.34 -28.53
N ASN A 51 35.64 -16.14 -27.94
CA ASN A 51 35.54 -16.75 -26.62
C ASN A 51 35.62 -15.70 -25.49
N GLU A 52 34.65 -14.78 -25.42
CA GLU A 52 34.34 -14.03 -24.21
C GLU A 52 33.14 -14.71 -23.54
N LYS A 53 33.39 -15.36 -22.39
CA LYS A 53 32.31 -15.62 -21.44
C LYS A 53 31.73 -14.26 -21.07
N LEU A 54 30.60 -13.91 -21.69
CA LEU A 54 29.64 -12.96 -21.12
C LEU A 54 29.35 -13.47 -19.71
N THR A 55 30.04 -12.92 -18.71
CA THR A 55 29.60 -13.04 -17.32
C THR A 55 28.23 -12.38 -17.32
N ASP A 56 27.16 -13.16 -17.10
CA ASP A 56 25.79 -12.64 -16.98
C ASP A 56 25.80 -11.50 -15.96
N SER A 57 25.86 -10.26 -16.45
CA SER A 57 25.94 -9.05 -15.62
C SER A 57 24.56 -8.57 -15.19
N TYR A 58 23.54 -9.40 -15.39
CA TYR A 58 22.14 -9.10 -15.13
C TYR A 58 21.72 -9.90 -13.88
N PRO A 59 20.97 -9.30 -12.93
CA PRO A 59 20.44 -10.03 -11.80
C PRO A 59 19.55 -11.18 -12.28
N ASN A 60 19.97 -12.42 -12.04
CA ASN A 60 19.23 -13.64 -12.43
C ASN A 60 18.38 -14.20 -11.27
N ASN A 61 18.35 -13.52 -10.11
CA ASN A 61 17.55 -13.92 -8.96
C ASN A 61 16.23 -13.15 -8.95
N LEU A 62 15.12 -13.88 -9.05
CA LEU A 62 13.78 -13.33 -8.89
C LEU A 62 13.34 -13.47 -7.44
N TYR A 63 13.01 -12.35 -6.81
CA TYR A 63 12.49 -12.28 -5.44
C TYR A 63 11.03 -11.84 -5.43
N TRP A 64 10.23 -12.47 -4.57
CA TRP A 64 8.82 -12.17 -4.34
C TRP A 64 8.63 -11.59 -2.96
N GLY A 65 7.97 -10.45 -2.83
CA GLY A 65 7.71 -9.87 -1.53
C GLY A 65 6.62 -8.82 -1.57
N ASP A 66 6.31 -8.30 -0.39
CA ASP A 66 5.25 -7.32 -0.20
C ASP A 66 5.76 -6.19 0.70
N THR A 67 5.61 -4.94 0.25
CA THR A 67 6.04 -3.75 1.00
C THR A 67 4.87 -2.99 1.61
N HIS A 68 3.65 -3.52 1.55
CA HIS A 68 2.43 -2.80 1.94
C HIS A 68 1.45 -3.73 2.67
N VAL A 69 1.84 -4.15 3.88
CA VAL A 69 0.99 -4.99 4.74
C VAL A 69 0.63 -4.28 6.03
N HIS A 70 -0.66 -4.26 6.36
CA HIS A 70 -1.18 -3.72 7.62
C HIS A 70 -1.51 -4.85 8.61
N THR A 71 -1.26 -4.60 9.90
CA THR A 71 -1.53 -5.49 11.03
C THR A 71 -2.55 -4.89 11.98
N TYR A 72 -2.71 -5.49 13.17
CA TYR A 72 -3.51 -4.93 14.25
C TYR A 72 -3.01 -3.57 14.77
N LEU A 73 -1.77 -3.15 14.47
CA LEU A 73 -1.27 -1.84 14.88
C LEU A 73 -1.82 -0.72 14.00
N SER A 74 -2.19 -0.98 12.74
CA SER A 74 -2.83 0.02 11.89
C SER A 74 -4.25 0.32 12.38
N SER A 75 -4.52 1.62 12.58
CA SER A 75 -5.83 2.11 13.03
C SER A 75 -6.96 1.69 12.08
N ASP A 76 -6.71 1.70 10.77
CA ASP A 76 -7.73 1.40 9.77
C ASP A 76 -7.95 -0.11 9.60
N ALA A 77 -6.89 -0.92 9.67
CA ALA A 77 -6.97 -2.36 9.64
C ALA A 77 -7.62 -2.90 10.92
N TYR A 78 -7.25 -2.38 12.08
CA TYR A 78 -7.87 -2.76 13.36
C TYR A 78 -9.37 -2.43 13.37
N SER A 79 -9.73 -1.23 12.94
CA SER A 79 -11.12 -0.78 12.85
C SER A 79 -11.97 -1.58 11.87
N THR A 80 -11.35 -2.24 10.89
CA THR A 80 -12.00 -3.15 9.93
C THR A 80 -11.92 -4.62 10.33
N GLY A 81 -11.49 -4.90 11.57
CA GLY A 81 -11.56 -6.23 12.19
C GLY A 81 -10.27 -7.03 12.14
N THR A 82 -9.16 -6.46 11.65
CA THR A 82 -7.85 -7.12 11.67
C THR A 82 -7.37 -7.29 13.11
N ARG A 83 -6.96 -8.52 13.45
CA ARG A 83 -6.35 -8.87 14.74
C ARG A 83 -5.04 -9.65 14.57
N ILE A 84 -4.48 -9.62 13.36
CA ILE A 84 -3.21 -10.28 13.03
C ILE A 84 -2.07 -9.49 13.66
N THR A 85 -1.23 -10.16 14.45
CA THR A 85 -0.03 -9.57 15.06
C THR A 85 1.14 -9.49 14.07
N LEU A 86 2.21 -8.76 14.43
CA LEU A 86 3.42 -8.66 13.63
C LEU A 86 4.08 -10.04 13.43
N ASP A 87 4.24 -10.80 14.52
CA ASP A 87 4.70 -12.21 14.48
C ASP A 87 3.89 -13.04 13.49
N GLN A 88 2.56 -12.98 13.59
CA GLN A 88 1.66 -13.73 12.73
C GLN A 88 1.80 -13.32 11.27
N ALA A 89 1.95 -12.03 10.99
CA ALA A 89 2.13 -11.53 9.63
C ALA A 89 3.43 -12.05 9.00
N TYR A 90 4.55 -11.99 9.72
CA TYR A 90 5.83 -12.54 9.24
C TYR A 90 5.81 -14.06 9.09
N ARG A 91 5.20 -14.78 10.03
CA ARG A 91 5.02 -16.24 9.92
C ARG A 91 4.21 -16.62 8.70
N PHE A 92 3.12 -15.89 8.43
CA PHE A 92 2.32 -16.08 7.23
C PHE A 92 3.12 -15.83 5.96
N ALA A 93 3.94 -14.76 5.91
CA ALA A 93 4.84 -14.47 4.80
C ALA A 93 5.87 -15.58 4.57
N LYS A 94 6.38 -16.21 5.64
CA LYS A 94 7.24 -17.40 5.57
C LYS A 94 6.51 -18.70 5.22
N GLY A 95 5.20 -18.63 4.93
CA GLY A 95 4.38 -19.76 4.52
C GLY A 95 3.82 -20.60 5.66
N GLU A 96 4.00 -20.18 6.91
CA GLU A 96 3.39 -20.87 8.05
C GLU A 96 1.87 -20.71 8.06
N ARG A 97 1.21 -21.68 8.68
CA ARG A 97 -0.23 -21.67 8.87
C ARG A 97 -0.61 -20.75 10.03
N VAL A 98 -1.36 -19.69 9.73
CA VAL A 98 -1.83 -18.69 10.69
C VAL A 98 -3.35 -18.67 10.72
N ARG A 99 -3.93 -18.36 11.88
CA ARG A 99 -5.37 -18.19 12.01
C ARG A 99 -5.76 -16.76 11.67
N ALA A 100 -6.48 -16.57 10.56
CA ALA A 100 -6.99 -15.29 10.11
C ALA A 100 -7.99 -14.69 11.11
N SER A 101 -8.20 -13.37 11.07
CA SER A 101 -9.13 -12.65 11.95
C SER A 101 -10.58 -13.18 11.89
N GLY A 102 -11.00 -13.72 10.73
CA GLY A 102 -12.30 -14.37 10.55
C GLY A 102 -12.43 -15.75 11.21
N GLY A 103 -11.33 -16.29 11.74
CA GLY A 103 -11.26 -17.55 12.47
C GLY A 103 -10.81 -18.76 11.65
N GLN A 104 -10.73 -18.64 10.32
CA GLN A 104 -10.21 -19.66 9.41
C GLN A 104 -8.68 -19.72 9.49
N TYR A 105 -8.08 -20.85 9.11
CA TYR A 105 -6.63 -20.93 8.93
C TYR A 105 -6.26 -20.67 7.47
N ALA A 106 -5.16 -19.94 7.26
CA ALA A 106 -4.60 -19.66 5.95
C ALA A 106 -3.06 -19.80 5.98
N SER A 107 -2.48 -20.05 4.81
CA SER A 107 -1.03 -20.04 4.56
C SER A 107 -0.78 -19.67 3.10
N LEU A 108 0.37 -19.07 2.81
CA LEU A 108 0.77 -18.85 1.42
C LEU A 108 1.17 -20.16 0.74
N ARG A 109 0.77 -20.34 -0.53
CA ARG A 109 1.21 -21.48 -1.35
C ARG A 109 2.72 -21.42 -1.64
N ARG A 110 3.25 -20.20 -1.76
CA ARG A 110 4.68 -19.92 -1.93
C ARG A 110 5.05 -18.87 -0.88
N PRO A 111 6.02 -19.14 0.01
CA PRO A 111 6.57 -18.12 0.90
C PRO A 111 7.12 -16.91 0.13
N LEU A 112 7.10 -15.75 0.77
CA LEU A 112 7.77 -14.56 0.29
C LEU A 112 9.27 -14.61 0.64
N ASP A 113 10.07 -13.97 -0.20
CA ASP A 113 11.50 -13.75 0.00
C ASP A 113 11.75 -12.51 0.87
N PHE A 114 10.83 -11.54 0.86
CA PHE A 114 10.89 -10.36 1.71
C PHE A 114 9.50 -9.80 2.09
N MET A 115 9.45 -9.02 3.17
CA MET A 115 8.23 -8.34 3.58
C MET A 115 8.53 -7.06 4.38
N MET A 116 7.69 -6.04 4.19
CA MET A 116 7.58 -4.90 5.10
C MET A 116 6.17 -4.83 5.69
N ILE A 117 6.08 -4.62 7.00
CA ILE A 117 4.84 -4.21 7.64
C ILE A 117 4.77 -2.68 7.59
N ALA A 118 3.71 -2.15 6.99
CA ALA A 118 3.50 -0.74 6.70
C ALA A 118 2.28 -0.20 7.46
N ASP A 119 2.20 -0.44 8.77
CA ASP A 119 1.11 0.12 9.56
C ASP A 119 1.13 1.66 9.54
N HIS A 120 -0.05 2.28 9.55
CA HIS A 120 -0.20 3.74 9.60
C HIS A 120 0.57 4.35 10.78
N ALA A 121 1.43 5.33 10.50
CA ALA A 121 2.12 6.11 11.53
C ALA A 121 1.16 7.00 12.34
N GLU A 122 0.02 7.37 11.74
CA GLU A 122 -1.06 8.09 12.41
C GLU A 122 -1.75 7.17 13.43
N ASP A 123 -1.47 7.44 14.70
CA ASP A 123 -2.01 6.71 15.85
C ASP A 123 -1.69 5.20 15.86
N MET A 124 -0.50 4.82 15.37
CA MET A 124 -0.01 3.44 15.35
C MET A 124 -0.16 2.76 16.72
N GLY A 125 -0.81 1.59 16.75
CA GLY A 125 -1.05 0.79 17.94
C GLY A 125 -2.14 1.31 18.88
N ALA A 126 -2.67 2.52 18.67
CA ALA A 126 -3.62 3.14 19.60
C ALA A 126 -4.92 2.35 19.74
N PHE A 127 -5.50 1.92 18.62
CA PHE A 127 -6.77 1.20 18.61
C PHE A 127 -6.69 -0.11 19.40
N ALA A 128 -5.60 -0.86 19.20
CA ALA A 128 -5.34 -2.09 19.93
C ALA A 128 -5.20 -1.81 21.44
N ALA A 129 -4.33 -0.89 21.83
CA ALA A 129 -4.08 -0.58 23.24
C ALA A 129 -5.34 -0.04 23.96
N LEU A 130 -6.10 0.86 23.31
CA LEU A 130 -7.36 1.38 23.83
C LEU A 130 -8.41 0.28 24.00
N SER A 131 -8.47 -0.69 23.08
CA SER A 131 -9.41 -1.82 23.20
C SER A 131 -9.09 -2.75 24.38
N GLU A 132 -7.84 -2.74 24.85
CA GLU A 132 -7.39 -3.46 26.05
C GLU A 132 -7.52 -2.61 27.34
N GLY A 133 -8.01 -1.38 27.22
CA GLY A 133 -8.20 -0.46 28.34
C GLY A 133 -6.92 0.28 28.75
N GLU A 134 -5.86 0.23 27.95
CA GLU A 134 -4.64 1.01 28.20
C GLU A 134 -4.92 2.51 28.10
N LYS A 135 -4.21 3.29 28.95
CA LYS A 135 -4.35 4.75 29.02
C LYS A 135 -3.24 5.41 28.21
N VAL A 136 -3.36 5.36 26.89
CA VAL A 136 -2.32 5.81 25.93
C VAL A 136 -2.51 7.24 25.42
N ILE A 137 -3.60 7.89 25.82
CA ILE A 137 -3.94 9.27 25.43
C ILE A 137 -4.02 10.16 26.68
N LYS A 138 -3.62 11.43 26.54
CA LYS A 138 -3.62 12.39 27.64
C LYS A 138 -5.02 12.88 28.03
N ASP A 139 -5.94 12.96 27.06
CA ASP A 139 -7.30 13.46 27.26
C ASP A 139 -8.20 12.37 27.88
N LYS A 140 -8.41 12.45 29.19
CA LYS A 140 -9.22 11.48 29.95
C LYS A 140 -10.71 11.47 29.58
N ASN A 141 -11.26 12.58 29.06
CA ASN A 141 -12.68 12.66 28.71
C ASN A 141 -12.95 11.93 27.40
N LYS A 142 -12.08 12.12 26.39
CA LYS A 142 -12.14 11.37 25.13
C LYS A 142 -11.86 9.88 25.33
N LEU A 143 -10.99 9.54 26.28
CA LEU A 143 -10.55 8.17 26.53
C LEU A 143 -11.71 7.22 26.83
N ALA A 144 -12.63 7.61 27.72
CA ALA A 144 -13.73 6.73 28.12
C ALA A 144 -14.70 6.43 26.96
N GLU A 145 -15.01 7.43 26.14
CA GLU A 145 -15.89 7.26 24.96
C GLU A 145 -15.22 6.40 23.89
N LEU A 146 -13.94 6.63 23.61
CA LEU A 146 -13.17 5.86 22.63
C LEU A 146 -13.04 4.40 23.03
N ILE A 147 -12.68 4.12 24.29
CA ILE A 147 -12.63 2.75 24.82
C ILE A 147 -13.99 2.07 24.66
N LYS A 148 -15.07 2.75 25.07
CA LYS A 148 -16.43 2.20 24.94
C LYS A 148 -16.76 1.83 23.49
N ASN A 149 -16.44 2.71 22.55
CA ASN A 149 -16.71 2.47 21.13
C ASN A 149 -15.84 1.33 20.58
N LEU A 150 -14.54 1.29 20.89
CA LEU A 150 -13.60 0.28 20.38
C LEU A 150 -13.83 -1.12 20.96
N VAL A 151 -14.19 -1.21 22.25
CA VAL A 151 -14.51 -2.49 22.91
C VAL A 151 -15.82 -3.08 22.36
N SER A 152 -16.75 -2.24 21.90
CA SER A 152 -18.04 -2.68 21.36
C SER A 152 -18.02 -3.08 19.88
N LEU A 153 -16.84 -3.05 19.23
CA LEU A 153 -16.73 -3.42 17.82
C LEU A 153 -17.00 -4.91 17.62
N PRO A 154 -17.77 -5.28 16.57
CA PRO A 154 -17.88 -6.67 16.20
C PRO A 154 -16.53 -7.21 15.74
N THR A 155 -16.33 -8.50 15.89
CA THR A 155 -15.15 -9.18 15.36
C THR A 155 -15.35 -9.50 13.87
N ALA A 156 -14.26 -9.67 13.13
CA ALA A 156 -14.34 -10.16 11.75
C ALA A 156 -15.05 -11.53 11.68
N LYS A 157 -14.94 -12.35 12.73
CA LYS A 157 -15.68 -13.60 12.85
C LYS A 157 -17.20 -13.38 12.94
N ASP A 158 -17.67 -12.37 13.66
CA ASP A 158 -19.12 -12.08 13.74
C ASP A 158 -19.68 -11.70 12.37
N ILE A 159 -18.92 -10.92 11.60
CA ILE A 159 -19.28 -10.51 10.24
C ILE A 159 -19.33 -11.72 9.31
N VAL A 160 -18.27 -12.52 9.25
CA VAL A 160 -18.22 -13.69 8.36
C VAL A 160 -19.28 -14.75 8.70
N ASN A 161 -19.75 -14.79 9.95
CA ASN A 161 -20.79 -15.74 10.39
C ASN A 161 -22.22 -15.16 10.39
N SER A 162 -22.41 -13.93 9.89
CA SER A 162 -23.72 -13.29 9.77
C SER A 162 -24.69 -14.19 8.99
N LYS A 163 -25.93 -14.30 9.45
CA LYS A 163 -26.96 -15.18 8.88
C LYS A 163 -27.79 -14.50 7.81
N THR A 164 -27.84 -13.17 7.84
CA THR A 164 -28.59 -12.37 6.87
C THR A 164 -27.73 -11.23 6.33
N GLU A 165 -28.12 -10.71 5.17
CA GLU A 165 -27.50 -9.52 4.59
C GLU A 165 -27.66 -8.30 5.51
N ASP A 166 -28.84 -8.13 6.13
CA ASP A 166 -29.10 -7.03 7.07
C ASP A 166 -28.16 -7.08 8.29
N GLU A 167 -27.92 -8.28 8.84
CA GLU A 167 -26.98 -8.46 9.94
C GLU A 167 -25.55 -8.11 9.52
N PHE A 168 -25.13 -8.64 8.36
CA PHE A 168 -23.82 -8.34 7.78
C PHE A 168 -23.62 -6.83 7.61
N VAL A 169 -24.57 -6.14 6.97
CA VAL A 169 -24.53 -4.68 6.74
C VAL A 169 -24.52 -3.92 8.07
N ALA A 170 -25.33 -4.33 9.06
CA ALA A 170 -25.36 -3.67 10.37
C ALA A 170 -24.02 -3.80 11.11
N LEU A 171 -23.37 -4.96 11.08
CA LEU A 171 -22.05 -5.17 11.69
C LEU A 171 -20.95 -4.44 10.93
N GLN A 172 -20.99 -4.47 9.60
CA GLN A 172 -20.05 -3.73 8.74
C GLN A 172 -20.13 -2.23 9.00
N ASN A 173 -21.34 -1.66 9.13
CA ASN A 173 -21.54 -0.24 9.42
C ASN A 173 -20.90 0.18 10.76
N LYS A 174 -20.91 -0.68 11.78
CA LYS A 174 -20.20 -0.41 13.04
C LYS A 174 -18.69 -0.31 12.86
N LEU A 175 -18.10 -1.17 12.03
CA LEU A 175 -16.67 -1.10 11.70
C LEU A 175 -16.33 0.13 10.88
N VAL A 176 -17.16 0.49 9.90
CA VAL A 176 -16.98 1.71 9.10
C VAL A 176 -17.06 2.96 10.00
N TYR A 177 -18.01 3.00 10.94
CA TYR A 177 -18.08 4.07 11.94
C TYR A 177 -16.80 4.14 12.78
N ALA A 178 -16.29 3.00 13.25
CA ALA A 178 -15.05 2.91 14.01
C ALA A 178 -13.84 3.40 13.22
N LYS A 179 -13.78 3.11 11.93
CA LYS A 179 -12.74 3.62 11.02
C LYS A 179 -12.71 5.15 11.01
N GLY A 180 -13.86 5.81 11.16
CA GLY A 180 -13.97 7.27 11.30
C GLY A 180 -13.30 7.81 12.57
N LEU A 181 -13.16 7.01 13.64
CA LEU A 181 -12.54 7.45 14.89
C LEU A 181 -11.05 7.81 14.72
N LYS A 182 -10.38 7.32 13.67
CA LYS A 182 -8.99 7.70 13.37
C LYS A 182 -8.79 9.19 13.08
N GLN A 183 -9.87 9.91 12.79
CA GLN A 183 -9.85 11.36 12.62
C GLN A 183 -9.70 12.12 13.95
N THR A 184 -9.78 11.41 15.09
CA THR A 184 -9.70 12.02 16.42
C THR A 184 -8.30 12.56 16.75
N LYS A 185 -7.24 12.05 16.10
CA LYS A 185 -5.83 12.36 16.38
C LYS A 185 -5.53 12.21 17.87
N PHE A 186 -5.30 10.99 18.33
CA PHE A 186 -5.31 10.66 19.75
C PHE A 186 -4.23 11.34 20.60
N ASN A 187 -3.25 12.02 19.98
CA ASN A 187 -2.17 12.73 20.66
C ASN A 187 -1.49 11.81 21.69
N LEU A 188 -1.04 10.66 21.18
CA LEU A 188 -0.47 9.59 21.97
C LEU A 188 0.72 10.04 22.80
N ASP A 189 0.86 9.46 23.98
CA ASP A 189 2.03 9.66 24.82
C ASP A 189 3.32 9.26 24.07
N GLN A 190 4.38 10.07 24.19
CA GLN A 190 5.63 9.83 23.48
C GLN A 190 6.28 8.50 23.89
N SER A 191 6.17 8.10 25.16
CA SER A 191 6.64 6.81 25.65
C SER A 191 5.88 5.63 25.01
N PHE A 192 4.57 5.79 24.77
CA PHE A 192 3.79 4.80 24.05
C PHE A 192 4.22 4.71 22.58
N ARG A 193 4.35 5.86 21.88
CA ARG A 193 4.86 5.90 20.50
C ARG A 193 6.22 5.21 20.37
N ARG A 194 7.14 5.49 21.30
CA ARG A 194 8.46 4.85 21.37
C ARG A 194 8.34 3.33 21.56
N LYS A 195 7.55 2.88 22.55
CA LYS A 195 7.32 1.45 22.80
C LYS A 195 6.78 0.72 21.58
N VAL A 196 5.80 1.31 20.88
CA VAL A 196 5.22 0.72 19.66
C VAL A 196 6.24 0.68 18.54
N TRP A 197 6.99 1.77 18.30
CA TRP A 197 8.01 1.80 17.26
C TRP A 197 9.13 0.80 17.52
N ASP A 198 9.65 0.74 18.75
CA ASP A 198 10.68 -0.22 19.12
C ASP A 198 10.18 -1.66 18.92
N HIS A 199 8.91 -1.94 19.22
CA HIS A 199 8.29 -3.25 18.96
C HIS A 199 8.22 -3.58 17.46
N VAL A 200 7.91 -2.62 16.59
CA VAL A 200 7.94 -2.81 15.12
C VAL A 200 9.34 -3.19 14.65
N VAL A 201 10.37 -2.46 15.10
CA VAL A 201 11.77 -2.76 14.77
C VAL A 201 12.17 -4.14 15.30
N ASP A 202 11.90 -4.42 16.58
CA ASP A 202 12.28 -5.67 17.23
C ASP A 202 11.64 -6.90 16.56
N GLU A 203 10.37 -6.80 16.15
CA GLU A 203 9.69 -7.90 15.46
C GLU A 203 10.22 -8.13 14.05
N ALA A 204 10.57 -7.08 13.30
CA ALA A 204 11.23 -7.24 12.01
C ALA A 204 12.55 -7.98 12.17
N GLU A 205 13.43 -7.50 13.06
CA GLU A 205 14.75 -8.10 13.31
C GLU A 205 14.67 -9.54 13.80
N ARG A 206 13.69 -9.87 14.65
CA ARG A 206 13.46 -11.23 15.13
C ARG A 206 13.10 -12.20 14.00
N HIS A 207 12.45 -11.69 12.95
CA HIS A 207 12.03 -12.48 11.80
C HIS A 207 13.01 -12.46 10.63
N TYR A 208 13.98 -11.54 10.63
CA TYR A 208 15.04 -11.48 9.63
C TYR A 208 15.92 -12.74 9.66
N GLU A 209 16.01 -13.41 8.52
CA GLU A 209 16.87 -14.57 8.33
C GLU A 209 17.76 -14.35 7.10
N PRO A 210 19.03 -13.91 7.27
CA PRO A 210 19.93 -13.63 6.16
C PRO A 210 19.98 -14.76 5.12
N GLY A 211 19.76 -14.40 3.86
CA GLY A 211 19.75 -15.34 2.74
C GLY A 211 18.51 -16.25 2.65
N LYS A 212 17.51 -16.08 3.52
CA LYS A 212 16.25 -16.84 3.51
C LYS A 212 15.00 -15.97 3.47
N PHE A 213 14.93 -14.96 4.35
CA PHE A 213 13.79 -14.06 4.44
C PHE A 213 14.27 -12.68 4.91
N THR A 214 14.01 -11.65 4.10
CA THR A 214 14.39 -10.27 4.43
C THR A 214 13.20 -9.51 4.98
N THR A 215 13.31 -9.00 6.19
CA THR A 215 12.35 -8.03 6.71
C THR A 215 12.86 -6.63 6.41
N PHE A 216 11.95 -5.74 6.07
CA PHE A 216 12.22 -4.31 6.07
C PHE A 216 11.48 -3.66 7.23
N VAL A 217 12.15 -2.72 7.90
CA VAL A 217 11.52 -1.90 8.94
C VAL A 217 10.91 -0.67 8.27
N GLY A 218 9.65 -0.39 8.56
CA GLY A 218 8.95 0.71 7.91
C GLY A 218 7.60 1.02 8.53
N TYR A 219 6.91 1.98 7.92
CA TYR A 219 5.57 2.42 8.28
C TYR A 219 4.89 3.11 7.10
N GLU A 220 3.57 3.27 7.15
CA GLU A 220 2.84 4.09 6.16
C GLU A 220 2.66 5.53 6.67
N PHE A 221 3.04 6.50 5.84
CA PHE A 221 2.70 7.92 5.96
C PHE A 221 1.44 8.21 5.14
N SER A 222 0.37 8.70 5.78
CA SER A 222 -0.95 8.72 5.15
C SER A 222 -1.53 10.12 5.03
N ALA A 223 -0.88 10.96 4.23
CA ALA A 223 -1.35 12.30 3.94
C ALA A 223 -2.67 12.30 3.16
N THR A 224 -3.57 13.18 3.61
CA THR A 224 -4.89 13.40 2.99
C THR A 224 -5.14 14.89 2.85
N ASN A 225 -4.67 15.49 1.75
CA ASN A 225 -4.95 16.87 1.39
C ASN A 225 -5.57 16.92 -0.01
N ASN A 226 -6.89 17.10 -0.10
CA ASN A 226 -7.66 17.07 -1.34
C ASN A 226 -7.50 15.78 -2.19
N GLY A 227 -7.05 14.69 -1.58
CA GLY A 227 -6.75 13.40 -2.20
C GLY A 227 -5.94 12.52 -1.26
N MET A 228 -5.82 11.22 -1.54
CA MET A 228 -5.01 10.29 -0.75
C MET A 228 -3.60 10.19 -1.34
N THR A 229 -2.60 10.76 -0.66
CA THR A 229 -1.20 10.81 -1.11
C THR A 229 -0.30 10.06 -0.13
N HIS A 230 -0.47 8.74 -0.07
CA HIS A 230 0.20 7.89 0.92
C HIS A 230 1.57 7.40 0.43
N ARG A 231 2.45 7.07 1.38
CA ARG A 231 3.79 6.55 1.14
C ARG A 231 4.15 5.48 2.16
N ASN A 232 4.73 4.38 1.69
CA ASN A 232 5.38 3.41 2.54
C ASN A 232 6.84 3.81 2.75
N ILE A 233 7.23 4.12 3.99
CA ILE A 233 8.58 4.54 4.36
C ILE A 233 9.37 3.30 4.75
N LEU A 234 10.48 3.05 4.06
CA LEU A 234 11.30 1.86 4.20
C LEU A 234 12.72 2.27 4.61
N PHE A 235 13.15 1.82 5.78
CA PHE A 235 14.49 2.08 6.30
C PHE A 235 15.45 0.95 5.94
N LEU A 236 16.64 1.32 5.47
CA LEU A 236 17.78 0.46 5.28
C LEU A 236 18.87 0.89 6.27
N GLY A 237 18.89 0.28 7.44
CA GLY A 237 19.82 0.61 8.52
C GLY A 237 19.80 -0.43 9.61
N SER A 238 20.71 -0.30 10.58
CA SER A 238 20.71 -1.14 11.77
C SER A 238 19.51 -0.81 12.67
N PRO A 239 19.14 -1.73 13.58
CA PRO A 239 18.07 -1.50 14.54
C PRO A 239 18.31 -0.25 15.39
N ASP A 240 19.55 0.00 15.80
CA ASP A 240 19.92 1.18 16.59
C ASP A 240 19.71 2.48 15.82
N GLN A 241 20.07 2.50 14.53
CA GLN A 241 19.83 3.65 13.65
C GLN A 241 18.32 3.89 13.53
N THR A 242 17.54 2.86 13.22
CA THR A 242 16.09 2.99 12.99
C THR A 242 15.30 3.31 14.26
N LYS A 243 15.74 2.82 15.44
CA LYS A 243 15.14 3.17 16.74
C LYS A 243 15.51 4.57 17.22
N SER A 244 16.49 5.24 16.63
CA SER A 244 16.86 6.61 17.04
C SER A 244 15.74 7.63 16.77
N ILE A 245 14.90 7.39 15.76
CA ILE A 245 13.79 8.27 15.38
C ILE A 245 12.45 7.82 15.95
N LEU A 246 11.46 8.72 15.95
CA LEU A 246 10.05 8.34 15.97
C LEU A 246 9.49 8.57 14.56
N PRO A 247 8.55 7.74 14.07
CA PRO A 247 7.92 7.94 12.76
C PRO A 247 7.38 9.35 12.57
N PHE A 248 7.78 9.98 11.45
CA PHE A 248 7.18 11.21 10.94
C PHE A 248 5.88 10.86 10.19
N SER A 249 4.76 11.32 10.72
CA SER A 249 3.41 11.08 10.18
C SER A 249 2.76 12.33 9.60
N ALA A 250 1.62 12.16 8.93
CA ALA A 250 0.80 13.24 8.39
C ALA A 250 0.18 14.16 9.46
N TYR A 251 0.37 13.84 10.74
CA TYR A 251 0.03 14.75 11.85
C TYR A 251 1.07 15.84 12.06
N HIS A 252 2.30 15.67 11.58
CA HIS A 252 3.33 16.71 11.58
C HIS A 252 3.16 17.62 10.35
N SER A 253 3.08 17.04 9.15
CA SER A 253 2.81 17.77 7.89
C SER A 253 2.22 16.85 6.83
N ASN A 254 1.43 17.43 5.91
CA ASN A 254 0.96 16.73 4.70
C ASN A 254 1.82 17.05 3.46
N ASP A 255 2.79 17.97 3.57
CA ASP A 255 3.72 18.28 2.49
C ASP A 255 4.78 17.16 2.37
N PRO A 256 4.95 16.53 1.19
CA PRO A 256 6.05 15.59 0.98
C PRO A 256 7.45 16.19 1.19
N ASN A 257 7.66 17.51 1.02
CA ASN A 257 8.96 18.11 1.29
C ASN A 257 9.36 17.97 2.77
N ASP A 258 8.43 18.20 3.70
CA ASP A 258 8.71 18.04 5.13
C ASP A 258 9.04 16.57 5.49
N LEU A 259 8.39 15.62 4.81
CA LEU A 259 8.72 14.20 4.93
C LEU A 259 10.13 13.90 4.39
N TRP A 260 10.48 14.45 3.22
CA TRP A 260 11.82 14.27 2.64
C TRP A 260 12.91 14.94 3.47
N ASP A 261 12.62 16.09 4.10
CA ASP A 261 13.54 16.75 5.03
C ASP A 261 13.79 15.88 6.26
N PHE A 262 12.75 15.25 6.83
CA PHE A 262 12.90 14.26 7.89
C PHE A 262 13.76 13.06 7.44
N MET A 263 13.56 12.55 6.22
CA MET A 263 14.34 11.46 5.66
C MET A 263 15.80 11.85 5.44
N ALA A 264 16.06 13.05 4.93
CA ALA A 264 17.41 13.60 4.77
C ALA A 264 18.11 13.76 6.13
N GLN A 265 17.39 14.24 7.15
CA GLN A 265 17.90 14.34 8.52
C GLN A 265 18.30 12.96 9.04
N TYR A 266 17.43 11.94 8.92
CA TYR A 266 17.73 10.56 9.32
C TYR A 266 19.03 10.05 8.68
N LYS A 267 19.20 10.22 7.36
CA LYS A 267 20.42 9.82 6.65
C LYS A 267 21.64 10.52 7.21
N SER A 268 21.56 11.84 7.41
CA SER A 268 22.68 12.65 7.87
C SER A 268 23.13 12.36 9.30
N GLU A 269 22.17 12.10 10.21
CA GLU A 269 22.45 11.92 11.63
C GLU A 269 22.85 10.48 11.98
N THR A 270 22.29 9.51 11.27
CA THR A 270 22.47 8.08 11.61
C THR A 270 23.43 7.36 10.66
N GLY A 271 23.61 7.87 9.43
CA GLY A 271 24.30 7.16 8.35
C GLY A 271 23.50 5.97 7.78
N GLY A 272 22.26 5.74 8.23
CA GLY A 272 21.32 4.81 7.59
C GLY A 272 20.76 5.38 6.29
N ASP A 273 20.07 4.55 5.52
CA ASP A 273 19.40 4.96 4.28
C ASP A 273 17.87 4.75 4.41
N VAL A 274 17.11 5.47 3.60
CA VAL A 274 15.64 5.45 3.65
C VAL A 274 15.06 5.84 2.30
N ILE A 275 14.00 5.14 1.90
CA ILE A 275 13.19 5.48 0.74
C ILE A 275 11.72 5.58 1.12
N SER A 276 10.93 6.21 0.27
CA SER A 276 9.49 6.27 0.35
C SER A 276 8.90 5.72 -0.95
N ILE A 277 7.88 4.88 -0.84
CA ILE A 277 7.20 4.25 -1.98
C ILE A 277 5.80 4.87 -2.05
N PRO A 278 5.53 5.82 -2.97
CA PRO A 278 4.20 6.38 -3.14
C PRO A 278 3.21 5.30 -3.59
N HIS A 279 1.99 5.38 -3.05
CA HIS A 279 0.88 4.52 -3.43
C HIS A 279 -0.46 5.29 -3.32
N ASN A 280 -1.58 4.64 -3.64
CA ASN A 280 -2.90 5.29 -3.79
C ASN A 280 -2.89 6.42 -4.83
N SER A 281 -2.01 6.42 -5.83
CA SER A 281 -1.92 7.55 -6.74
C SER A 281 -3.19 7.71 -7.59
N ASN A 282 -3.89 6.62 -7.92
CA ASN A 282 -5.25 6.64 -8.44
C ASN A 282 -6.22 7.42 -7.51
N LEU A 283 -6.13 7.25 -6.19
CA LEU A 283 -6.99 7.93 -5.21
C LEU A 283 -6.48 9.33 -4.80
N SER A 284 -5.38 9.78 -5.39
CA SER A 284 -4.79 11.07 -5.05
C SER A 284 -5.55 12.27 -5.62
N ARG A 285 -6.57 12.07 -6.47
CA ARG A 285 -7.29 13.18 -7.15
C ARG A 285 -6.32 14.14 -7.85
N GLY A 286 -5.33 13.58 -8.54
CA GLY A 286 -4.28 14.30 -9.23
C GLY A 286 -3.31 15.07 -8.33
N GLN A 287 -3.34 14.88 -7.01
CA GLN A 287 -2.45 15.61 -6.09
C GLN A 287 -1.04 15.00 -6.01
N MET A 288 -0.87 13.69 -6.24
CA MET A 288 0.41 13.01 -6.00
C MET A 288 1.55 13.44 -6.94
N PHE A 289 1.23 13.67 -8.22
CA PHE A 289 2.21 13.94 -9.27
C PHE A 289 1.91 15.21 -10.05
N LYS A 290 1.46 16.24 -9.33
CA LYS A 290 1.25 17.58 -9.90
C LYS A 290 2.52 18.15 -10.52
N ASN A 291 2.31 19.12 -11.42
CA ASN A 291 3.38 19.93 -12.02
C ASN A 291 3.72 21.20 -11.20
N GLU A 292 3.42 21.16 -9.91
CA GLU A 292 3.64 22.22 -8.91
C GLU A 292 3.96 21.55 -7.57
N THR A 293 4.58 22.29 -6.65
CA THR A 293 4.82 21.84 -5.28
C THR A 293 3.50 21.76 -4.49
N PHE A 294 3.57 21.28 -3.25
CA PHE A 294 2.41 21.23 -2.35
C PHE A 294 1.73 22.61 -2.18
N ASP A 295 2.53 23.68 -2.08
CA ASP A 295 2.06 25.07 -1.94
C ASP A 295 1.65 25.74 -3.27
N GLY A 296 1.79 25.03 -4.40
CA GLY A 296 1.44 25.55 -5.73
C GLY A 296 2.58 26.29 -6.44
N ASP A 297 3.81 26.21 -5.92
CA ASP A 297 4.98 26.81 -6.56
C ASP A 297 5.43 25.99 -7.78
N ARG A 298 6.16 26.65 -8.68
CA ARG A 298 6.78 25.98 -9.84
C ARG A 298 7.85 25.00 -9.37
N LEU A 299 7.89 23.84 -10.00
CA LEU A 299 8.93 22.84 -9.75
C LEU A 299 10.33 23.42 -10.02
N SER A 300 11.27 23.08 -9.15
CA SER A 300 12.69 23.44 -9.25
C SER A 300 13.55 22.20 -9.46
N TYR A 301 14.80 22.39 -9.90
CA TYR A 301 15.77 21.30 -10.00
C TYR A 301 15.99 20.60 -8.65
N SER A 302 16.08 21.36 -7.55
CA SER A 302 16.29 20.80 -6.21
C SER A 302 15.12 19.92 -5.78
N TYR A 303 13.88 20.36 -6.00
CA TYR A 303 12.68 19.57 -5.70
C TYR A 303 12.68 18.25 -6.47
N LEU A 304 12.94 18.30 -7.78
CA LEU A 304 12.96 17.11 -8.63
C LEU A 304 14.07 16.15 -8.23
N ARG A 305 15.25 16.67 -7.85
CA ARG A 305 16.37 15.87 -7.36
C ARG A 305 16.05 15.19 -6.04
N THR A 306 15.50 15.91 -5.08
CA THR A 306 15.08 15.35 -3.77
C THR A 306 14.06 14.24 -3.98
N ARG A 307 13.06 14.45 -4.85
CA ARG A 307 12.07 13.43 -5.19
C ARG A 307 12.70 12.19 -5.83
N ALA A 308 13.60 12.39 -6.80
CA ALA A 308 14.30 11.28 -7.46
C ALA A 308 15.15 10.44 -6.48
N GLU A 309 15.66 11.07 -5.42
CA GLU A 309 16.41 10.39 -4.36
C GLU A 309 15.50 9.57 -3.43
N PHE A 310 14.39 10.16 -2.97
CA PHE A 310 13.56 9.56 -1.92
C PHE A 310 12.35 8.77 -2.42
N GLU A 311 11.92 8.93 -3.67
CA GLU A 311 10.80 8.19 -4.27
C GLU A 311 11.23 7.39 -5.52
N PRO A 312 12.20 6.47 -5.42
CA PRO A 312 12.71 5.74 -6.59
C PRO A 312 11.76 4.65 -7.10
N VAL A 313 10.72 4.29 -6.33
CA VAL A 313 9.77 3.21 -6.65
C VAL A 313 8.36 3.68 -6.33
N ILE A 314 7.39 3.29 -7.15
CA ILE A 314 5.95 3.51 -6.93
C ILE A 314 5.22 2.17 -6.88
N GLU A 315 4.25 2.05 -5.99
CA GLU A 315 3.29 0.94 -6.01
C GLU A 315 2.17 1.26 -7.01
N VAL A 316 2.16 0.54 -8.12
CA VAL A 316 1.19 0.74 -9.20
C VAL A 316 -0.12 0.03 -8.91
N THR A 317 -0.06 -1.22 -8.45
CA THR A 317 -1.25 -2.06 -8.23
C THR A 317 -1.42 -2.36 -6.75
N GLN A 318 -2.62 -2.15 -6.22
CA GLN A 318 -2.98 -2.50 -4.84
C GLN A 318 -4.41 -3.04 -4.75
N TYR A 319 -4.84 -3.45 -3.56
CA TYR A 319 -6.22 -3.92 -3.35
C TYR A 319 -7.29 -2.83 -3.58
N LYS A 320 -6.89 -1.54 -3.53
CA LYS A 320 -7.74 -0.39 -3.91
C LYS A 320 -7.68 -0.04 -5.42
N GLY A 321 -7.29 -1.00 -6.24
CA GLY A 321 -7.27 -0.86 -7.69
C GLY A 321 -5.91 -0.52 -8.26
N ASP A 322 -5.91 -0.40 -9.58
CA ASP A 322 -4.70 -0.20 -10.37
C ASP A 322 -4.45 1.29 -10.66
N SER A 323 -3.17 1.67 -10.64
CA SER A 323 -2.68 3.03 -10.91
C SER A 323 -1.74 3.10 -12.11
N GLU A 324 -1.72 2.08 -12.99
CA GLU A 324 -0.86 2.06 -14.17
C GLU A 324 -1.35 3.06 -15.21
N THR A 325 -2.64 2.97 -15.57
CA THR A 325 -3.29 3.78 -16.61
C THR A 325 -4.81 3.89 -16.39
N HIS A 326 -5.49 4.72 -17.19
CA HIS A 326 -6.94 4.91 -17.16
C HIS A 326 -7.49 5.24 -18.55
N PRO A 327 -8.75 4.89 -18.92
CA PRO A 327 -9.28 5.14 -20.26
C PRO A 327 -9.36 6.62 -20.64
N LEU A 328 -9.40 7.52 -19.64
CA LEU A 328 -9.36 8.98 -19.85
C LEU A 328 -8.02 9.48 -20.42
N ILE A 329 -6.93 8.76 -20.19
CA ILE A 329 -5.57 9.11 -20.63
C ILE A 329 -5.02 8.14 -21.68
N SER A 330 -5.58 6.94 -21.78
CA SER A 330 -5.22 5.90 -22.75
C SER A 330 -6.48 5.34 -23.43
N PRO A 331 -7.24 6.15 -24.20
CA PRO A 331 -8.55 5.77 -24.73
C PRO A 331 -8.52 4.70 -25.83
N SER A 332 -7.35 4.40 -26.39
CA SER A 332 -7.14 3.39 -27.42
C SER A 332 -6.48 2.10 -26.88
N ASP A 333 -6.35 1.99 -25.56
CA ASP A 333 -5.74 0.85 -24.89
C ASP A 333 -6.86 0.03 -24.22
N ASP A 334 -7.15 -1.13 -24.79
CA ASP A 334 -8.21 -2.02 -24.31
C ASP A 334 -7.94 -2.57 -22.90
N TYR A 335 -6.69 -2.51 -22.41
CA TYR A 335 -6.32 -2.91 -21.05
C TYR A 335 -6.37 -1.77 -20.04
N ALA A 336 -6.69 -0.54 -20.47
CA ALA A 336 -6.73 0.61 -19.58
C ALA A 336 -7.92 0.61 -18.60
N ASP A 337 -8.87 -0.31 -18.75
CA ASP A 337 -10.04 -0.51 -17.88
C ASP A 337 -9.83 -1.64 -16.86
N PHE A 338 -8.62 -1.76 -16.31
CA PHE A 338 -8.31 -2.77 -15.30
C PHE A 338 -8.49 -2.22 -13.87
N GLU A 339 -9.23 -2.95 -13.01
CA GLU A 339 -9.35 -2.71 -11.55
C GLU A 339 -9.58 -1.24 -11.14
N ARG A 340 -10.52 -0.54 -11.78
CA ARG A 340 -10.79 0.92 -11.59
C ARG A 340 -11.73 1.28 -10.44
N GLY A 341 -12.29 0.29 -9.74
CA GLY A 341 -13.49 0.45 -8.91
C GLY A 341 -13.42 1.58 -7.88
N TRP A 342 -12.28 1.75 -7.19
CA TRP A 342 -12.12 2.78 -6.18
C TRP A 342 -11.96 4.19 -6.76
N TYR A 343 -11.27 4.34 -7.90
CA TYR A 343 -11.12 5.63 -8.59
C TYR A 343 -12.49 6.19 -8.97
N ASP A 344 -13.30 5.37 -9.66
CA ASP A 344 -14.63 5.77 -10.13
C ASP A 344 -15.59 6.09 -8.99
N SER A 345 -15.47 5.36 -7.87
CA SER A 345 -16.30 5.56 -6.68
C SER A 345 -15.94 6.81 -5.88
N LEU A 346 -14.65 7.17 -5.81
CA LEU A 346 -14.14 8.25 -4.94
C LEU A 346 -13.96 9.61 -5.65
N ILE A 347 -13.95 9.61 -6.98
CA ILE A 347 -13.81 10.84 -7.78
C ILE A 347 -15.18 11.38 -8.22
N GLY A 348 -16.29 10.74 -7.83
CA GLY A 348 -17.62 11.34 -7.92
C GLY A 348 -17.75 12.59 -7.02
N SER A 349 -17.39 13.77 -7.54
CA SER A 349 -17.68 15.06 -6.92
C SER A 349 -18.84 15.77 -7.63
N SER A 350 -19.48 16.73 -6.95
CA SER A 350 -20.60 17.52 -7.46
C SER A 350 -20.23 18.50 -8.59
N ASN A 351 -18.98 18.54 -9.06
CA ASN A 351 -18.52 19.54 -10.04
C ASN A 351 -17.55 18.98 -11.10
N ASP A 352 -17.79 17.75 -11.54
CA ASP A 352 -16.77 16.93 -12.21
C ASP A 352 -16.86 16.98 -13.75
N SER A 353 -16.41 18.10 -14.33
CA SER A 353 -16.25 18.21 -15.77
C SER A 353 -15.31 17.11 -16.30
N ILE A 354 -15.54 16.64 -17.53
CA ILE A 354 -14.67 15.63 -18.16
C ILE A 354 -13.20 16.10 -18.22
N SER A 355 -12.98 17.41 -18.38
CA SER A 355 -11.66 18.03 -18.33
C SER A 355 -10.98 17.87 -16.97
N THR A 356 -11.71 18.10 -15.87
CA THR A 356 -11.19 17.92 -14.51
C THR A 356 -10.79 16.47 -14.26
N LYS A 357 -11.65 15.52 -14.64
CA LYS A 357 -11.35 14.08 -14.51
C LYS A 357 -10.12 13.66 -15.30
N LYS A 358 -9.98 14.17 -16.53
CA LYS A 358 -8.83 13.87 -17.39
C LYS A 358 -7.54 14.44 -16.81
N GLU A 359 -7.58 15.64 -16.23
CA GLU A 359 -6.41 16.23 -15.58
C GLU A 359 -6.01 15.48 -14.31
N ASN A 360 -6.98 15.10 -13.47
CA ASN A 360 -6.72 14.25 -12.31
C ASN A 360 -6.05 12.94 -12.72
N ALA A 361 -6.56 12.27 -13.77
CA ALA A 361 -5.96 11.05 -14.28
C ALA A 361 -4.52 11.24 -14.76
N LYS A 362 -4.19 12.34 -15.44
CA LYS A 362 -2.79 12.60 -15.86
C LYS A 362 -1.82 12.69 -14.69
N ASN A 363 -2.28 13.22 -13.55
CA ASN A 363 -1.45 13.46 -12.36
C ASN A 363 -1.56 12.31 -11.33
N SER A 364 -2.23 11.21 -11.68
CA SER A 364 -2.51 10.08 -10.79
C SER A 364 -1.96 8.73 -11.27
N TYR A 365 -1.69 8.56 -12.57
CA TYR A 365 -1.39 7.25 -13.16
C TYR A 365 0.01 7.15 -13.77
N ALA A 366 0.70 6.03 -13.50
CA ALA A 366 2.12 5.82 -13.77
C ALA A 366 2.54 6.11 -15.21
N ARG A 367 1.77 5.67 -16.22
CA ARG A 367 2.11 5.94 -17.63
C ARG A 367 2.14 7.43 -17.97
N SER A 368 1.19 8.21 -17.45
CA SER A 368 1.16 9.66 -17.65
C SER A 368 2.30 10.36 -16.91
N ILE A 369 2.63 9.86 -15.72
CA ILE A 369 3.71 10.38 -14.88
C ILE A 369 5.06 10.14 -15.54
N LEU A 370 5.31 8.94 -16.09
CA LEU A 370 6.53 8.64 -16.83
C LEU A 370 6.68 9.55 -18.05
N LYS A 371 5.60 9.78 -18.81
CA LYS A 371 5.59 10.76 -19.92
C LYS A 371 5.90 12.17 -19.44
N ASN A 372 5.37 12.56 -18.29
CA ASN A 372 5.68 13.86 -17.68
C ASN A 372 7.15 13.93 -17.22
N GLY A 373 7.72 12.81 -16.76
CA GLY A 373 9.12 12.65 -16.42
C GLY A 373 10.05 12.97 -17.59
N LEU A 374 9.78 12.43 -18.78
CA LEU A 374 10.53 12.76 -20.01
C LEU A 374 10.45 14.25 -20.37
N ARG A 375 9.31 14.89 -20.12
CA ARG A 375 9.16 16.35 -20.30
C ARG A 375 10.01 17.11 -19.29
N LEU A 376 9.99 16.71 -18.02
CA LEU A 376 10.81 17.34 -16.97
C LEU A 376 12.31 17.17 -17.23
N GLU A 377 12.73 16.02 -17.76
CA GLU A 377 14.11 15.77 -18.17
C GLU A 377 14.59 16.77 -19.21
N SER A 378 13.75 17.08 -20.22
CA SER A 378 14.10 18.08 -21.24
C SER A 378 14.20 19.51 -20.70
N GLN A 379 13.60 19.80 -19.55
CA GLN A 379 13.53 21.14 -18.95
C GLN A 379 14.56 21.35 -17.84
N PHE A 380 14.84 20.30 -17.07
CA PHE A 380 15.64 20.35 -15.85
C PHE A 380 16.82 19.37 -15.86
N GLU A 381 17.03 18.61 -16.94
CA GLU A 381 18.07 17.58 -17.04
C GLU A 381 17.93 16.47 -15.98
N ILE A 382 16.70 16.29 -15.45
CA ILE A 382 16.37 15.25 -14.47
C ILE A 382 14.95 14.73 -14.67
N ASN A 383 14.82 13.41 -14.68
CA ASN A 383 13.54 12.70 -14.61
C ASN A 383 13.36 12.09 -13.20
N PRO A 384 12.48 12.65 -12.35
CA PRO A 384 12.22 12.08 -11.02
C PRO A 384 11.34 10.82 -11.05
N PHE A 385 10.85 10.41 -12.23
CA PHE A 385 9.90 9.32 -12.43
C PHE A 385 10.45 8.23 -13.37
N LYS A 386 11.78 8.12 -13.47
CA LYS A 386 12.46 7.20 -14.39
C LYS A 386 12.46 5.76 -13.93
#